data_AF-A0A7V2F6G2-F1
#
_entry.id   AF-A0A7V2F6G2-F1
#
_cell.length_a   1.000
_cell.length_b   1.000
_cell.length_c   1.000
_cell.angle_alpha   90.00
_cell.angle_beta   90.00
_cell.angle_gamma   90.00
#
_symmetry.space_group_name_H-M   'P 1'
#
loop_
_entity.id
_entity.type
_entity.pdbx_description
1 polymer ?
#
loop_
_entity_poly.entity_id
_entity_poly.type
_entity_poly.pdbx_seq_one_letter_code
_entity_poly.pdbx_strand_id
1 'polypeptide(L)'
;MQRCSSMLAACLSLLLVSYGCKDKLPQLSWGEGGGFTGAQHGYTAYANGTVEEWSQWPGQSRQSQKTWKLNSAQQQTLQTLYQQLQALPPYTNWANYTRFITLYLQQDTLHWAWEPSDTQATARTLQNLYDSLNQSLQQQP
;
A
#
# COMPACT_ATOMS: atom_id res chain seq x y z
N MET A 1 -7.44 -67.12 -19.00
CA MET A 1 -7.98 -66.72 -17.69
C MET A 1 -7.73 -65.23 -17.50
N GLN A 2 -8.80 -64.52 -17.13
CA GLN A 2 -8.95 -63.17 -16.58
C GLN A 2 -8.21 -61.95 -17.16
N ARG A 3 -9.06 -61.04 -17.66
CA ARG A 3 -8.87 -59.60 -17.84
C ARG A 3 -8.73 -58.90 -16.48
N CYS A 4 -7.99 -57.79 -16.43
CA CYS A 4 -8.41 -56.61 -15.68
C CYS A 4 -8.01 -55.34 -16.44
N SER A 5 -8.98 -54.46 -16.59
CA SER A 5 -8.97 -53.24 -17.40
C SER A 5 -8.53 -52.02 -16.58
N SER A 6 -7.93 -51.06 -17.28
CA SER A 6 -8.05 -49.59 -17.17
C SER A 6 -8.27 -48.90 -15.82
N MET A 7 -7.35 -47.99 -15.47
CA MET A 7 -7.63 -46.65 -14.90
C MET A 7 -6.52 -45.70 -15.40
N LEU A 8 -6.78 -44.80 -16.37
CA LEU A 8 -7.25 -43.42 -16.17
C LEU A 8 -6.44 -42.71 -15.06
N ALA A 9 -5.46 -41.89 -15.41
CA ALA A 9 -5.58 -40.48 -15.82
C ALA A 9 -5.28 -39.52 -14.65
N ALA A 10 -4.75 -38.35 -15.03
CA ALA A 10 -4.66 -37.12 -14.25
C ALA A 10 -3.53 -36.98 -13.21
N CYS A 11 -2.31 -36.73 -13.71
CA CYS A 11 -1.32 -35.88 -13.00
C CYS A 11 -1.07 -34.57 -13.76
N LEU A 12 -2.14 -33.90 -14.19
CA LEU A 12 -2.07 -32.64 -14.93
C LEU A 12 -3.01 -31.57 -14.37
N SER A 13 -3.09 -31.43 -13.04
CA SER A 13 -3.99 -30.44 -12.42
C SER A 13 -3.48 -29.94 -11.06
N LEU A 14 -2.31 -29.33 -10.99
CA LEU A 14 -1.85 -28.70 -9.72
C LEU A 14 -1.07 -27.38 -9.90
N LEU A 15 -1.21 -26.71 -11.04
CA LEU A 15 -0.54 -25.42 -11.32
C LEU A 15 -1.48 -24.21 -11.45
N LEU A 16 -2.73 -24.30 -10.96
CA LEU A 16 -3.75 -23.27 -11.23
C LEU A 16 -4.42 -22.66 -9.97
N VAL A 17 -3.81 -22.70 -8.78
CA VAL A 17 -4.45 -22.13 -7.57
C VAL A 17 -3.71 -20.92 -6.96
N SER A 18 -2.61 -20.45 -7.55
CA SER A 18 -1.84 -19.33 -6.97
C SER A 18 -2.02 -17.96 -7.64
N TYR A 19 -2.93 -17.81 -8.62
CA TYR A 19 -3.14 -16.54 -9.31
C TYR A 19 -4.11 -15.58 -8.61
N GLY A 20 -4.85 -16.01 -7.58
CA GLY A 20 -5.90 -15.20 -6.96
C GLY A 20 -5.52 -14.36 -5.73
N CYS A 21 -4.35 -14.59 -5.11
CA CYS A 21 -4.00 -13.93 -3.83
C CYS A 21 -2.93 -12.84 -3.93
N LYS A 22 -2.18 -12.75 -5.03
CA LYS A 22 -1.14 -11.70 -5.18
C LYS A 22 -1.73 -10.33 -5.53
N ASP A 23 -2.94 -10.28 -6.08
CA ASP A 23 -3.54 -9.05 -6.60
C ASP A 23 -4.05 -8.09 -5.51
N LYS A 24 -4.13 -8.56 -4.26
CA LYS A 24 -4.50 -7.74 -3.09
C LYS A 24 -3.33 -7.49 -2.14
N LEU A 25 -2.10 -7.68 -2.59
CA LEU A 25 -0.95 -7.33 -1.77
C LEU A 25 -0.80 -5.79 -1.76
N PRO A 26 -0.85 -5.15 -0.58
CA PRO A 26 -0.58 -3.73 -0.48
C PRO A 26 0.87 -3.50 -0.91
N GLN A 27 1.11 -2.44 -1.66
CA GLN A 27 2.46 -1.99 -2.01
C GLN A 27 2.83 -0.76 -1.20
N LEU A 28 1.88 0.17 -1.06
CA LEU A 28 2.12 1.45 -0.43
C LEU A 28 0.86 1.86 0.33
N SER A 29 1.01 2.27 1.59
CA SER A 29 -0.05 2.94 2.34
C SER A 29 0.50 4.25 2.88
N TRP A 30 -0.29 5.32 2.83
CA TRP A 30 0.10 6.60 3.38
C TRP A 30 -1.13 7.29 3.94
N GLY A 31 -0.92 8.17 4.90
CA GLY A 31 -2.01 8.86 5.55
C GLY A 31 -1.54 9.76 6.66
N GLU A 32 -2.51 10.23 7.41
CA GLU A 32 -2.28 11.14 8.52
C GLU A 32 -3.34 10.93 9.59
N GLY A 33 -2.98 11.29 10.81
CA GLY A 33 -3.90 11.19 11.92
C GLY A 33 -3.23 11.31 13.28
N GLY A 34 -4.00 10.96 14.29
CA GLY A 34 -3.69 11.28 15.68
C GLY A 34 -4.44 12.54 16.12
N GLY A 35 -3.77 13.40 16.86
CA GLY A 35 -4.32 14.56 17.51
C GLY A 35 -5.24 14.17 18.67
N PHE A 36 -6.08 15.11 19.09
CA PHE A 36 -7.03 14.91 20.17
C PHE A 36 -8.01 13.76 19.90
N THR A 37 -8.39 13.54 18.63
CA THR A 37 -9.37 12.51 18.25
C THR A 37 -8.76 11.12 18.10
N GLY A 38 -7.43 11.03 17.93
CA GLY A 38 -6.73 9.79 17.59
C GLY A 38 -7.16 9.16 16.26
N ALA A 39 -7.98 9.86 15.46
CA ALA A 39 -8.50 9.36 14.20
C ALA A 39 -7.40 9.39 13.14
N GLN A 40 -7.43 8.40 12.24
CA GLN A 40 -6.51 8.31 11.11
C GLN A 40 -7.30 8.15 9.82
N HIS A 41 -6.72 8.62 8.73
CA HIS A 41 -7.23 8.39 7.39
C HIS A 41 -6.09 8.35 6.40
N GLY A 42 -6.35 7.81 5.22
CA GLY A 42 -5.36 7.77 4.16
C GLY A 42 -5.73 6.81 3.05
N TYR A 43 -4.70 6.35 2.35
CA TYR A 43 -4.82 5.54 1.15
C TYR A 43 -3.96 4.28 1.24
N THR A 44 -4.35 3.25 0.49
CA THR A 44 -3.55 2.05 0.25
C THR A 44 -3.58 1.74 -1.24
N ALA A 45 -2.42 1.75 -1.89
CA ALA A 45 -2.25 1.30 -3.26
C ALA A 45 -1.79 -0.17 -3.27
N TYR A 46 -2.46 -0.96 -4.11
CA TYR A 46 -2.22 -2.39 -4.29
C TYR A 46 -1.48 -2.66 -5.60
N ALA A 47 -0.80 -3.81 -5.67
CA ALA A 47 0.00 -4.20 -6.83
C ALA A 47 -0.77 -4.25 -8.17
N ASN A 48 -2.08 -4.44 -8.11
CA ASN A 48 -2.94 -4.46 -9.28
C ASN A 48 -3.44 -3.05 -9.71
N GLY A 49 -2.89 -1.98 -9.12
CA GLY A 49 -3.28 -0.59 -9.39
C GLY A 49 -4.62 -0.18 -8.75
N THR A 50 -5.22 -1.01 -7.88
CA THR A 50 -6.33 -0.54 -7.02
C THR A 50 -5.78 0.42 -5.97
N VAL A 51 -6.49 1.51 -5.73
CA VAL A 51 -6.33 2.35 -4.55
C VAL A 51 -7.57 2.25 -3.69
N GLU A 52 -7.36 2.15 -2.39
CA GLU A 52 -8.38 2.21 -1.35
C GLU A 52 -8.16 3.43 -0.49
N GLU A 53 -9.18 4.25 -0.34
CA GLU A 53 -9.29 5.28 0.70
C GLU A 53 -9.93 4.68 1.95
N TRP A 54 -9.38 4.98 3.10
CA TRP A 54 -9.82 4.40 4.37
C TRP A 54 -9.75 5.43 5.50
N SER A 55 -10.52 5.17 6.56
CA SER A 55 -10.49 5.91 7.81
C SER A 55 -10.51 4.95 9.00
N GLN A 56 -10.06 5.41 10.16
CA GLN A 56 -10.01 4.61 11.38
C GLN A 56 -10.16 5.50 12.60
N TRP A 57 -11.11 5.18 13.47
CA TRP A 57 -11.23 5.76 14.81
C TRP A 57 -10.43 4.95 15.84
N PRO A 58 -10.02 5.56 16.97
CA PRO A 58 -9.36 4.83 18.05
C PRO A 58 -10.20 3.64 18.52
N GLY A 59 -9.56 2.48 18.63
CA GLY A 59 -10.22 1.25 19.07
C GLY A 59 -11.13 0.59 18.02
N GLN A 60 -11.26 1.16 16.82
CA GLN A 60 -12.01 0.56 15.71
C GLN A 60 -11.07 -0.02 14.65
N SER A 61 -11.58 -1.01 13.91
CA SER A 61 -10.91 -1.48 12.70
C SER A 61 -10.98 -0.42 11.60
N ARG A 62 -9.96 -0.40 10.74
CA ARG A 62 -9.94 0.40 9.52
C ARG A 62 -11.22 0.16 8.69
N GLN A 63 -11.87 1.24 8.28
CA GLN A 63 -13.07 1.25 7.45
C GLN A 63 -12.74 1.76 6.04
N SER A 64 -12.95 0.90 5.03
CA SER A 64 -12.85 1.29 3.62
C SER A 64 -13.94 2.30 3.27
N GLN A 65 -13.56 3.43 2.68
CA GLN A 65 -14.50 4.48 2.27
C GLN A 65 -14.77 4.42 0.76
N LYS A 66 -13.71 4.24 -0.04
CA LYS A 66 -13.77 4.27 -1.50
C LYS A 66 -12.67 3.42 -2.11
N THR A 67 -12.94 2.81 -3.26
CA THR A 67 -11.93 2.14 -4.07
C THR A 67 -12.02 2.54 -5.54
N TRP A 68 -10.88 2.64 -6.22
CA TRP A 68 -10.81 2.91 -7.65
C TRP A 68 -9.53 2.33 -8.26
N LYS A 69 -9.42 2.37 -9.59
CA LYS A 69 -8.23 1.97 -10.33
C LYS A 69 -7.44 3.19 -10.78
N LEU A 70 -6.12 3.10 -10.64
CA LEU A 70 -5.20 4.06 -11.24
C LEU A 70 -5.24 3.94 -12.76
N ASN A 71 -5.16 5.07 -13.46
CA ASN A 71 -4.81 5.08 -14.87
C ASN A 71 -3.29 4.85 -15.06
N SER A 72 -2.86 4.62 -16.29
CA SER A 72 -1.44 4.31 -16.59
C SER A 72 -0.47 5.41 -16.15
N ALA A 73 -0.85 6.68 -16.27
CA ALA A 73 0.00 7.79 -15.84
C ALA A 73 0.14 7.81 -14.31
N GLN A 74 -0.96 7.64 -13.58
CA GLN A 74 -0.94 7.56 -12.12
C GLN A 74 -0.13 6.35 -11.63
N GLN A 75 -0.26 5.20 -12.30
CA GLN A 75 0.50 3.99 -11.95
C GLN A 75 2.01 4.20 -12.17
N GLN A 76 2.41 4.87 -13.26
CA GLN A 76 3.81 5.19 -13.51
C GLN A 76 4.37 6.17 -12.47
N THR A 77 3.59 7.19 -12.09
CA THR A 77 3.96 8.13 -11.02
C THR A 77 4.13 7.40 -9.69
N LEU A 78 3.17 6.56 -9.31
CA LEU A 78 3.23 5.81 -8.05
C LEU A 78 4.41 4.84 -8.02
N GLN A 79 4.73 4.19 -9.14
CA GLN A 79 5.92 3.35 -9.27
C GLN A 79 7.22 4.15 -9.08
N THR A 80 7.29 5.37 -9.62
CA THR A 80 8.46 6.25 -9.44
C THR A 80 8.63 6.64 -7.97
N LEU A 81 7.54 7.02 -7.30
CA LEU A 81 7.54 7.35 -5.87
C LEU A 81 7.91 6.14 -5.02
N TYR A 82 7.42 4.94 -5.36
CA TYR A 82 7.76 3.68 -4.71
C TYR A 82 9.28 3.40 -4.75
N GLN A 83 9.95 3.67 -5.87
CA GLN A 83 11.40 3.52 -5.99
C GLN A 83 12.18 4.57 -5.17
N GLN A 84 11.70 5.82 -5.15
CA GLN A 84 12.31 6.88 -4.35
C GLN A 84 12.25 6.57 -2.85
N LEU A 85 11.12 6.02 -2.37
CA LEU A 85 10.95 5.63 -0.97
C LEU A 85 11.91 4.53 -0.53
N GLN A 86 12.23 3.55 -1.39
CA GLN A 86 13.17 2.47 -1.05
C GLN A 86 14.59 2.96 -0.75
N ALA A 87 14.97 4.12 -1.29
CA ALA A 87 16.29 4.70 -1.08
C ALA A 87 16.38 5.56 0.20
N LEU A 88 15.26 5.80 0.88
CA LEU A 88 15.27 6.65 2.07
C LEU A 88 15.77 5.90 3.30
N PRO A 89 16.55 6.57 4.17
CA PRO A 89 16.92 6.00 5.45
C PRO A 89 15.69 5.82 6.35
N PRO A 90 15.73 4.89 7.31
CA PRO A 90 14.71 4.80 8.35
C PRO A 90 14.56 6.13 9.08
N TYR A 91 13.32 6.54 9.34
CA TYR A 91 13.04 7.80 10.04
C TYR A 91 11.65 7.77 10.69
N THR A 92 11.61 8.03 11.99
CA THR A 92 10.37 8.07 12.76
C THR A 92 10.46 9.17 13.81
N ASN A 93 9.55 10.14 13.72
CA ASN A 93 9.29 11.14 14.75
C ASN A 93 7.78 11.19 15.03
N TRP A 94 7.36 10.56 16.13
CA TRP A 94 5.96 10.53 16.54
C TRP A 94 5.56 11.83 17.22
N ALA A 95 4.48 12.44 16.73
CA ALA A 95 3.88 13.62 17.34
C ALA A 95 2.40 13.40 17.62
N ASN A 96 1.76 14.38 18.27
CA ASN A 96 0.32 14.35 18.50
C ASN A 96 -0.40 14.11 17.17
N TYR A 97 -0.13 14.92 16.15
CA TYR A 97 -0.61 14.69 14.79
C TYR A 97 0.57 14.28 13.91
N THR A 98 0.43 13.14 13.24
CA THR A 98 1.52 12.48 12.51
C THR A 98 1.07 12.16 11.09
N ARG A 99 1.97 12.36 10.13
CA ARG A 99 1.89 11.80 8.77
C ARG A 99 2.72 10.54 8.71
N PHE A 100 2.32 9.61 7.85
CA PHE A 100 3.06 8.38 7.68
C PHE A 100 3.04 7.88 6.24
N ILE A 101 4.07 7.10 5.91
CA ILE A 101 4.17 6.28 4.71
C ILE A 101 4.65 4.89 5.13
N THR A 102 3.99 3.86 4.63
CA THR A 102 4.33 2.45 4.81
C THR A 102 4.55 1.82 3.44
N LEU A 103 5.75 1.31 3.22
CA LEU A 103 6.13 0.57 2.02
C LEU A 103 6.18 -0.92 2.33
N TYR A 104 5.42 -1.71 1.58
CA TYR A 104 5.41 -3.16 1.70
C TYR A 104 6.34 -3.77 0.64
N LEU A 105 7.42 -4.39 1.11
CA LEU A 105 8.37 -5.14 0.31
C LEU A 105 8.05 -6.64 0.42
N GLN A 106 8.65 -7.47 -0.44
CA GLN A 106 8.37 -8.92 -0.42
C GLN A 106 8.72 -9.60 0.91
N GLN A 107 9.71 -9.10 1.64
CA GLN A 107 10.24 -9.70 2.86
C GLN A 107 10.32 -8.72 4.03
N ASP A 108 9.93 -7.46 3.82
CA ASP A 108 10.10 -6.40 4.82
C ASP A 108 9.00 -5.35 4.69
N THR A 109 8.86 -4.51 5.70
CA THR A 109 7.98 -3.35 5.70
C THR A 109 8.76 -2.15 6.22
N LEU A 110 8.92 -1.15 5.35
CA LEU A 110 9.50 0.13 5.75
C LEU A 110 8.36 1.04 6.19
N HIS A 111 8.53 1.69 7.33
CA HIS A 111 7.55 2.61 7.88
C HIS A 111 8.24 3.89 8.32
N TRP A 112 7.70 5.01 7.84
CA TRP A 112 8.11 6.34 8.23
C TRP A 112 6.93 7.08 8.84
N ALA A 113 7.21 7.82 9.89
CA ALA A 113 6.25 8.71 10.53
C ALA A 113 6.94 10.02 10.90
N TRP A 114 6.26 11.15 10.70
CA TRP A 114 6.80 12.48 11.01
C TRP A 114 5.70 13.47 11.36
N GLU A 115 6.07 14.50 12.12
CA GLU A 115 5.22 15.68 12.32
C GLU A 115 5.28 16.57 11.06
N PRO A 116 4.16 17.11 10.55
CA PRO A 116 4.17 17.98 9.38
C PRO A 116 5.06 19.23 9.49
N SER A 117 5.33 19.69 10.71
CA SER A 117 6.18 20.85 11.01
C SER A 117 7.67 20.50 11.12
N ASP A 118 8.04 19.22 10.99
CA ASP A 118 9.39 18.73 11.17
C ASP A 118 10.34 19.30 10.09
N THR A 119 11.47 19.86 10.55
CA THR A 119 12.43 20.53 9.70
C THR A 119 13.63 19.68 9.32
N GLN A 120 13.76 18.45 9.83
CA GLN A 120 14.81 17.52 9.44
C GLN A 120 14.76 17.25 7.93
N ALA A 121 15.94 17.10 7.32
CA ALA A 121 16.04 16.91 5.87
C ALA A 121 15.21 15.71 5.38
N THR A 122 15.29 14.57 6.07
CA THR A 122 14.50 13.37 5.73
C THR A 122 12.99 13.62 5.86
N ALA A 123 12.55 14.31 6.92
CA ALA A 123 11.13 14.65 7.10
C ALA A 123 10.61 15.55 5.98
N ARG A 124 11.41 16.55 5.54
CA ARG A 124 11.06 17.39 4.39
C ARG A 124 10.96 16.59 3.09
N THR A 125 11.86 15.64 2.87
CA THR A 125 11.79 14.74 1.71
C THR A 125 10.53 13.87 1.77
N LEU A 126 10.22 13.27 2.93
CA LEU A 126 9.00 12.49 3.14
C LEU A 126 7.74 13.33 2.92
N GLN A 127 7.74 14.57 3.38
CA GLN A 127 6.65 15.52 3.17
C GLN A 127 6.41 15.78 1.67
N ASN A 128 7.46 16.06 0.90
CA ASN A 128 7.34 16.28 -0.54
C ASN A 128 6.81 15.03 -1.28
N LEU A 129 7.25 13.84 -0.86
CA LEU A 129 6.76 12.57 -1.42
C LEU A 129 5.30 12.31 -1.06
N TYR A 130 4.91 12.58 0.18
CA TYR A 130 3.51 12.50 0.64
C TYR A 130 2.59 13.42 -0.16
N ASP A 131 3.01 14.65 -0.40
CA ASP A 131 2.25 15.61 -1.20
C ASP A 131 2.16 15.17 -2.66
N SER A 132 3.24 14.62 -3.21
CA SER A 132 3.27 14.04 -4.57
C SER A 132 2.34 12.83 -4.69
N LEU A 133 2.26 11.97 -3.66
CA LEU A 133 1.32 10.86 -3.61
C LEU A 133 -0.12 11.35 -3.64
N ASN A 134 -0.47 12.33 -2.80
CA ASN A 134 -1.82 12.89 -2.79
C ASN A 134 -2.17 13.58 -4.12
N GLN A 135 -1.25 14.35 -4.68
CA GLN A 135 -1.46 15.01 -5.98
C GLN A 135 -1.68 13.99 -7.10
N SER A 136 -0.97 12.85 -7.08
CA SER A 136 -1.14 11.79 -8.08
C SER A 136 -2.55 11.21 -8.10
N LEU A 137 -3.24 11.19 -6.95
CA LEU A 137 -4.61 10.70 -6.85
C LEU A 137 -5.65 11.73 -7.30
N GLN A 138 -5.36 13.02 -7.18
CA GLN A 138 -6.28 14.11 -7.52
C GLN A 138 -6.35 14.40 -9.02
N GLN A 139 -5.32 14.03 -9.79
CA GLN A 139 -5.32 14.16 -11.25
C GLN A 139 -6.24 13.09 -11.88
N GLN A 140 -7.55 13.34 -11.86
CA GLN A 140 -8.50 12.63 -12.72
C GLN A 140 -8.45 13.26 -14.13
N PRO A 141 -8.54 12.46 -15.21
CA PRO A 141 -8.81 12.99 -16.54
C PRO A 141 -10.19 13.66 -16.61
#